data_AF-A0A2D7CBJ6-F1
#
_entry.id   AF-A0A2D7CBJ6-F1
#
_cell.length_a   1.000
_cell.length_b   1.000
_cell.length_c   1.000
_cell.angle_alpha   90.00
_cell.angle_beta   90.00
_cell.angle_gamma   90.00
#
_symmetry.space_group_name_H-M   'P 1'
#
loop_
_entity.id
_entity.type
_entity.pdbx_description
1 polymer ?
#
loop_
_entity_poly.entity_id
_entity_poly.type
_entity_poly.pdbx_seq_one_letter_code
_entity_poly.pdbx_strand_id
1 'polypeptide(L)'
;MGGAEVEIERRFLVDGRGPKPWAENNEGIVRMAQVYLGKTGFEVDVEGCRLIHGGTVLVAGLAADRIERIAAFQEWSVRLRMENEHAVLTLKGPRTGATAAEHEFPVDPALVKAALERDDLPSLEKVRHLWRGSDGHLWEVDEFEGPLGGIVIAEVELDAEDEAVALPDFLGLEVTMAKVWSSHALAKLVLEGRRLD
;
A
#
# COMPACT_ATOMS: atom_id res chain seq x y z
N MET A 1 12.66 20.28 -13.99
CA MET A 1 12.42 18.91 -14.48
C MET A 1 12.63 18.00 -13.30
N GLY A 2 11.56 17.63 -12.59
CA GLY A 2 11.64 16.62 -11.53
C GLY A 2 11.73 15.27 -12.22
N GLY A 3 12.90 14.63 -12.14
CA GLY A 3 13.02 13.23 -12.52
C GLY A 3 12.04 12.43 -11.68
N ALA A 4 11.23 11.59 -12.31
CA ALA A 4 10.35 10.72 -11.57
C ALA A 4 11.21 9.72 -10.80
N GLU A 5 11.17 9.77 -9.48
CA GLU A 5 11.77 8.75 -8.60
C GLU A 5 11.11 7.42 -8.96
N VAL A 6 11.89 6.52 -9.54
CA VAL A 6 11.48 5.13 -9.70
C VAL A 6 11.70 4.51 -8.33
N GLU A 7 10.62 4.13 -7.66
CA GLU A 7 10.70 3.30 -6.47
C GLU A 7 11.23 1.92 -6.88
N ILE A 8 12.40 1.55 -6.38
CA ILE A 8 13.07 0.27 -6.67
C ILE A 8 12.88 -0.59 -5.42
N GLU A 9 11.79 -1.35 -5.39
CA GLU A 9 11.51 -2.30 -4.31
C GLU A 9 11.98 -3.71 -4.70
N ARG A 10 12.54 -4.46 -3.74
CA ARG A 10 12.70 -5.91 -3.85
C ARG A 10 11.84 -6.60 -2.82
N ARG A 11 11.16 -7.67 -3.22
CA ARG A 11 10.18 -8.37 -2.37
C ARG A 11 10.40 -9.87 -2.34
N PHE A 12 10.22 -10.46 -1.17
CA PHE A 12 10.48 -11.86 -0.92
C PHE A 12 9.35 -12.47 -0.10
N LEU A 13 8.96 -13.70 -0.43
CA LEU A 13 8.18 -14.53 0.47
C LEU A 13 9.07 -14.96 1.64
N VAL A 14 8.50 -15.03 2.83
CA VAL A 14 9.19 -15.45 4.05
C VAL A 14 8.49 -16.67 4.64
N ASP A 15 9.27 -17.68 5.06
CA ASP A 15 8.73 -18.82 5.79
C ASP A 15 8.51 -18.46 7.27
N GLY A 16 7.29 -18.02 7.59
CA GLY A 16 6.91 -17.61 8.94
C GLY A 16 6.75 -18.75 9.96
N ARG A 17 7.04 -20.01 9.61
CA ARG A 17 6.88 -21.17 10.53
C ARG A 17 8.05 -21.36 11.49
N GLY A 18 9.21 -20.79 11.16
CA GLY A 18 10.43 -20.87 11.97
C GLY A 18 10.57 -19.72 12.97
N PRO A 19 11.80 -19.51 13.51
CA PRO A 19 12.14 -18.31 14.25
C PRO A 19 11.83 -17.04 13.46
N LYS A 20 11.35 -16.01 14.15
CA LYS A 20 10.92 -14.75 13.54
C LYS A 20 11.82 -13.60 14.01
N PRO A 21 13.06 -13.49 13.52
CA PRO A 21 13.99 -12.44 13.96
C PRO A 21 13.44 -11.03 13.71
N TRP A 22 12.60 -10.85 12.67
CA TRP A 22 11.92 -9.58 12.41
C TRP A 22 10.85 -9.24 13.46
N ALA A 23 10.21 -10.24 14.07
CA ALA A 23 9.24 -10.02 15.14
C ALA A 23 9.94 -9.76 16.49
N GLU A 24 11.07 -10.42 16.73
CA GLU A 24 11.82 -10.33 17.98
C GLU A 24 12.73 -9.08 18.05
N ASN A 25 13.28 -8.65 16.92
CA ASN A 25 14.30 -7.59 16.86
C ASN A 25 13.97 -6.55 15.77
N ASN A 26 12.79 -5.93 15.84
CA ASN A 26 12.43 -4.78 15.00
C ASN A 26 12.65 -3.45 15.73
N GLU A 27 12.76 -2.39 14.93
CA GLU A 27 12.78 -0.99 15.39
C GLU A 27 11.37 -0.44 15.62
N GLY A 28 10.33 -1.15 15.18
CA GLY A 28 8.94 -0.78 15.39
C GLY A 28 7.98 -1.66 14.62
N ILE A 29 6.71 -1.50 14.96
CA ILE A 29 5.59 -2.14 14.28
C ILE A 29 4.58 -1.11 13.79
N VAL A 30 3.98 -1.37 12.63
CA VAL A 30 2.86 -0.60 12.10
C VAL A 30 1.71 -1.56 11.85
N ARG A 31 0.59 -1.36 12.55
CA ARG A 31 -0.65 -2.09 12.28
C ARG A 31 -1.36 -1.42 11.11
N MET A 32 -1.68 -2.19 10.09
CA MET A 32 -2.29 -1.66 8.88
C MET A 32 -3.58 -2.38 8.56
N ALA A 33 -4.61 -1.60 8.27
CA ALA A 33 -5.84 -2.07 7.65
C ALA A 33 -6.09 -1.20 6.42
N GLN A 34 -6.31 -1.81 5.25
CA GLN A 34 -6.47 -1.05 4.00
C GLN A 34 -7.61 -1.59 3.16
N VAL A 35 -8.25 -0.69 2.43
CA VAL A 35 -9.37 -0.96 1.54
C VAL A 35 -9.21 -0.20 0.23
N TYR A 36 -9.56 -0.85 -0.86
CA TYR A 36 -9.45 -0.30 -2.21
C TYR A 36 -10.84 0.09 -2.71
N LEU A 37 -11.09 1.38 -2.92
CA LEU A 37 -12.44 1.89 -3.25
C LEU A 37 -12.88 1.59 -4.69
N GLY A 38 -11.98 1.05 -5.51
CA GLY A 38 -12.21 0.82 -6.94
C GLY A 38 -11.89 2.06 -7.79
N LYS A 39 -12.04 1.91 -9.12
CA LYS A 39 -11.81 3.01 -10.08
C LYS A 39 -13.06 3.85 -10.33
N THR A 40 -14.24 3.27 -10.10
CA THR A 40 -15.52 3.91 -10.40
C THR A 40 -15.97 4.78 -9.24
N GLY A 41 -16.42 6.00 -9.54
CA GLY A 41 -16.99 6.91 -8.54
C GLY A 41 -15.98 7.83 -7.87
N PHE A 42 -14.69 7.78 -8.25
CA PHE A 42 -13.72 8.80 -7.88
C PHE A 42 -13.90 10.05 -8.75
N GLU A 43 -14.00 11.21 -8.11
CA GLU A 43 -14.24 12.50 -8.74
C GLU A 43 -13.25 13.54 -8.19
N VAL A 44 -12.71 14.35 -9.10
CA VAL A 44 -11.82 15.48 -8.77
C VAL A 44 -12.60 16.77 -9.01
N ASP A 45 -13.04 17.40 -7.93
CA ASP A 45 -13.76 18.68 -7.98
C ASP A 45 -12.75 19.82 -7.89
N VAL A 46 -12.28 20.26 -9.06
CA VAL A 46 -11.29 21.32 -9.22
C VAL A 46 -11.78 22.66 -8.66
N GLU A 47 -13.06 23.01 -8.89
CA GLU A 47 -13.62 24.29 -8.43
C GLU A 47 -13.77 24.33 -6.90
N GLY A 48 -14.21 23.22 -6.29
CA GLY A 48 -14.34 23.11 -4.85
C GLY A 48 -13.05 22.74 -4.10
N CYS A 49 -11.95 22.45 -4.81
CA CYS A 49 -10.70 21.95 -4.25
C CYS A 49 -10.88 20.64 -3.43
N ARG A 50 -11.67 19.68 -3.96
CA ARG A 50 -12.05 18.44 -3.26
C ARG A 50 -11.73 17.17 -4.05
N LEU A 51 -11.42 16.11 -3.31
CA LEU A 51 -11.40 14.72 -3.81
C LEU A 51 -12.61 14.00 -3.25
N ILE A 52 -13.40 13.38 -4.12
CA ILE A 52 -14.69 12.80 -3.78
C ILE A 52 -14.72 11.35 -4.24
N HIS A 53 -15.33 10.46 -3.46
CA HIS A 53 -15.63 9.10 -3.90
C HIS A 53 -17.06 8.72 -3.54
N GLY A 54 -17.88 8.39 -4.55
CA GLY A 54 -19.28 7.98 -4.35
C GLY A 54 -20.11 9.03 -3.60
N GLY A 55 -19.87 10.31 -3.86
CA GLY A 55 -20.53 11.43 -3.16
C GLY A 55 -19.94 11.80 -1.80
N THR A 56 -19.00 11.02 -1.25
CA THR A 56 -18.31 11.34 0.00
C THR A 56 -17.05 12.15 -0.27
N VAL A 57 -16.90 13.30 0.39
CA VAL A 57 -15.66 14.09 0.33
C VAL A 57 -14.58 13.37 1.15
N LEU A 58 -13.50 12.95 0.48
CA LEU A 58 -12.35 12.29 1.11
C LEU A 58 -11.32 13.31 1.57
N VAL A 59 -11.07 14.34 0.76
CA VAL A 59 -10.12 15.42 1.05
C VAL A 59 -10.72 16.73 0.57
N ALA A 60 -10.54 17.81 1.33
CA ALA A 60 -10.97 19.15 0.98
C ALA A 60 -9.85 20.18 1.22
N GLY A 61 -9.96 21.34 0.57
CA GLY A 61 -9.02 22.45 0.78
C GLY A 61 -7.65 22.20 0.13
N LEU A 62 -7.62 21.46 -0.98
CA LEU A 62 -6.37 21.26 -1.73
C LEU A 62 -5.90 22.54 -2.41
N ALA A 63 -4.58 22.71 -2.51
CA ALA A 63 -3.98 23.77 -3.31
C ALA A 63 -4.34 23.59 -4.78
N ALA A 64 -4.61 24.70 -5.48
CA ALA A 64 -5.07 24.72 -6.87
C ALA A 64 -4.13 23.95 -7.81
N ASP A 65 -2.81 24.17 -7.68
CA ASP A 65 -1.80 23.50 -8.48
C ASP A 65 -1.78 21.98 -8.26
N ARG A 66 -2.04 21.54 -7.02
CA ARG A 66 -2.06 20.11 -6.67
C ARG A 66 -3.31 19.44 -7.23
N ILE A 67 -4.47 20.09 -7.11
CA ILE A 67 -5.71 19.50 -7.64
C ILE A 67 -5.72 19.47 -9.18
N GLU A 68 -5.15 20.48 -9.85
CA GLU A 68 -4.98 20.46 -11.30
C GLU A 68 -4.08 19.30 -11.76
N ARG A 69 -2.98 19.02 -11.05
CA ARG A 69 -2.13 17.85 -11.34
C ARG A 69 -2.88 16.53 -11.19
N ILE A 70 -3.75 16.41 -10.19
CA ILE A 70 -4.56 15.21 -9.99
C ILE A 70 -5.60 15.06 -11.11
N ALA A 71 -6.25 16.16 -11.49
CA ALA A 71 -7.24 16.22 -12.56
C ALA A 71 -6.63 15.96 -13.95
N ALA A 72 -5.31 16.09 -14.12
CA ALA A 72 -4.62 15.78 -15.37
C ALA A 72 -4.63 14.29 -15.75
N PHE A 73 -4.97 13.40 -14.81
CA PHE A 73 -5.09 11.96 -15.05
C PHE A 73 -6.55 11.52 -15.04
N GLN A 74 -6.90 10.62 -15.97
CA GLN A 74 -8.27 10.13 -16.13
C GLN A 74 -8.66 8.99 -15.17
N GLU A 75 -7.68 8.23 -14.68
CA GLU A 75 -7.93 7.09 -13.81
C GLU A 75 -6.99 7.10 -12.61
N TRP A 76 -7.53 6.85 -11.43
CA TRP A 76 -6.79 6.68 -10.19
C TRP A 76 -7.17 5.35 -9.53
N SER A 77 -6.16 4.63 -9.04
CA SER A 77 -6.39 3.60 -8.02
C SER A 77 -6.48 4.30 -6.68
N VAL A 78 -7.63 4.15 -6.01
CA VAL A 78 -7.93 4.82 -4.74
C VAL A 78 -7.84 3.81 -3.61
N ARG A 79 -6.96 4.08 -2.65
CA ARG A 79 -6.77 3.25 -1.44
C ARG A 79 -6.94 4.11 -0.20
N LEU A 80 -7.76 3.64 0.74
CA LEU A 80 -7.79 4.14 2.11
C LEU A 80 -7.04 3.15 3.01
N ARG A 81 -6.22 3.66 3.92
CA ARG A 81 -5.39 2.86 4.81
C ARG A 81 -5.35 3.47 6.21
N MET A 82 -5.57 2.63 7.22
CA MET A 82 -5.20 2.90 8.60
C MET A 82 -3.75 2.46 8.81
N GLU A 83 -2.98 3.28 9.50
CA GLU A 83 -1.63 3.02 9.99
C GLU A 83 -1.59 3.37 11.47
N ASN A 84 -1.67 2.36 12.33
CA ASN A 84 -1.96 2.55 13.74
C ASN A 84 -3.24 3.43 13.89
N GLU A 85 -3.12 4.63 14.43
CA GLU A 85 -4.23 5.58 14.61
C GLU A 85 -4.35 6.62 13.47
N HIS A 86 -3.43 6.60 12.50
CA HIS A 86 -3.42 7.52 11.37
C HIS A 86 -4.16 6.94 10.18
N ALA A 87 -4.78 7.82 9.39
CA ALA A 87 -5.56 7.43 8.23
C ALA A 87 -5.04 8.17 6.99
N VAL A 88 -4.80 7.42 5.92
CA VAL A 88 -4.20 7.91 4.69
C VAL A 88 -5.05 7.52 3.50
N LEU A 89 -5.29 8.49 2.61
CA LEU A 89 -5.73 8.26 1.24
C LEU A 89 -4.50 8.23 0.34
N THR A 90 -4.31 7.14 -0.41
CA THR A 90 -3.33 7.06 -1.50
C THR A 90 -4.07 7.06 -2.84
N LEU A 91 -3.66 7.93 -3.75
CA LEU A 91 -4.02 7.90 -5.16
C LEU A 91 -2.81 7.42 -5.96
N LYS A 92 -2.93 6.30 -6.67
CA LYS A 92 -1.92 5.83 -7.63
C LYS A 92 -2.44 5.96 -9.06
N GLY A 93 -1.75 6.75 -9.87
CA GLY A 93 -2.10 7.01 -11.27
C GLY A 93 -1.65 5.87 -12.19
N PRO A 94 -1.96 5.97 -13.50
CA PRO A 94 -1.49 5.00 -14.48
C PRO A 94 0.04 5.01 -14.57
N ARG A 95 0.64 3.82 -14.69
CA ARG A 95 2.08 3.68 -14.90
C ARG A 95 2.49 4.19 -16.28
N THR A 96 3.51 5.03 -16.34
CA THR A 96 4.21 5.43 -17.56
C THR A 96 5.65 4.90 -17.47
N GLY A 97 5.90 3.72 -18.05
CA GLY A 97 7.17 3.02 -17.88
C GLY A 97 7.38 2.55 -16.44
N ALA A 98 8.48 2.96 -15.81
CA ALA A 98 8.85 2.59 -14.45
C ALA A 98 8.13 3.42 -13.36
N THR A 99 7.42 4.49 -13.72
CA THR A 99 6.91 5.47 -12.76
C THR A 99 5.38 5.59 -12.82
N ALA A 100 4.77 5.95 -11.70
CA ALA A 100 3.36 6.31 -11.60
C ALA A 100 3.23 7.58 -10.77
N ALA A 101 2.28 8.45 -11.11
CA ALA A 101 1.94 9.56 -10.24
C ALA A 101 1.36 9.01 -8.93
N GLU A 102 1.85 9.48 -7.80
CA GLU A 102 1.37 9.07 -6.49
C GLU A 102 1.08 10.31 -5.63
N HIS A 103 -0.05 10.28 -4.92
CA HIS A 103 -0.41 11.31 -3.98
C HIS A 103 -0.98 10.71 -2.70
N GLU A 104 -0.42 11.13 -1.57
CA GLU A 104 -0.93 10.76 -0.26
C GLU A 104 -1.51 11.96 0.50
N PHE A 105 -2.58 11.70 1.25
CA PHE A 105 -3.27 12.70 2.06
C PHE A 105 -3.67 12.10 3.39
N PRO A 106 -3.46 12.81 4.52
CA PRO A 106 -4.16 12.47 5.74
C PRO A 106 -5.66 12.65 5.54
N VAL A 107 -6.44 11.71 6.07
CA VAL A 107 -7.91 11.75 6.03
C VAL A 107 -8.48 11.47 7.41
N ASP A 108 -9.78 11.69 7.59
CA ASP A 108 -10.48 11.30 8.82
C ASP A 108 -10.46 9.76 8.98
N PRO A 109 -9.98 9.21 10.12
CA PRO A 109 -10.06 7.78 10.40
C PRO A 109 -11.46 7.18 10.27
N ALA A 110 -12.51 7.96 10.51
CA ALA A 110 -13.89 7.52 10.34
C ALA A 110 -14.20 7.11 8.89
N LEU A 111 -13.61 7.78 7.89
CA LEU A 111 -13.77 7.44 6.48
C LEU A 111 -13.19 6.06 6.16
N VAL A 112 -11.99 5.77 6.69
CA VAL A 112 -11.33 4.48 6.46
C VAL A 112 -12.05 3.35 7.17
N LYS A 113 -12.48 3.58 8.42
CA LYS A 113 -13.25 2.60 9.21
C LYS A 113 -14.56 2.24 8.51
N ALA A 114 -15.34 3.24 8.07
CA ALA A 114 -16.58 3.01 7.33
C ALA A 114 -16.35 2.26 6.00
N ALA A 115 -15.23 2.53 5.31
CA ALA A 115 -14.89 1.80 4.09
C ALA A 115 -14.43 0.36 4.36
N LEU A 116 -13.74 0.09 5.47
CA LEU A 116 -13.32 -1.26 5.87
C LEU A 116 -14.50 -2.17 6.25
N GLU A 117 -15.60 -1.60 6.72
CA GLU A 117 -16.85 -2.33 7.02
C GLU A 117 -17.59 -2.82 5.76
N ARG A 118 -17.19 -2.36 4.57
CA ARG A 118 -17.80 -2.79 3.31
C ARG A 118 -17.23 -4.13 2.84
N ASP A 119 -18.12 -5.11 2.67
CA ASP A 119 -17.80 -6.44 2.18
C ASP A 119 -17.66 -6.52 0.65
N ASP A 120 -18.16 -5.52 -0.07
CA ASP A 120 -18.11 -5.43 -1.53
C ASP A 120 -16.79 -4.85 -2.08
N LEU A 121 -15.90 -4.41 -1.19
CA LEU A 121 -14.60 -3.82 -1.52
C LEU A 121 -13.42 -4.76 -1.20
N PRO A 122 -12.33 -4.75 -1.99
CA PRO A 122 -11.12 -5.44 -1.62
C PRO A 122 -10.50 -4.81 -0.38
N SER A 123 -10.28 -5.59 0.67
CA SER A 123 -9.61 -5.14 1.89
C SER A 123 -8.67 -6.21 2.46
N LEU A 124 -7.70 -5.77 3.25
CA LEU A 124 -6.82 -6.65 4.02
C LEU A 124 -6.27 -5.95 5.26
N GLU A 125 -5.75 -6.76 6.17
CA GLU A 125 -5.08 -6.36 7.41
C GLU A 125 -3.70 -7.01 7.48
N LYS A 126 -2.73 -6.31 8.08
CA LYS A 126 -1.36 -6.80 8.29
C LYS A 126 -0.66 -6.08 9.44
N VAL A 127 0.34 -6.72 10.02
CA VAL A 127 1.34 -6.09 10.89
C VAL A 127 2.65 -5.98 10.10
N ARG A 128 3.13 -4.76 9.95
CA ARG A 128 4.44 -4.47 9.36
C ARG A 128 5.48 -4.35 10.46
N HIS A 129 6.53 -5.16 10.37
CA HIS A 129 7.71 -5.07 11.23
C HIS A 129 8.81 -4.31 10.50
N LEU A 130 9.38 -3.30 11.15
CA LEU A 130 10.51 -2.52 10.64
C LEU A 130 11.81 -3.15 11.13
N TRP A 131 12.39 -4.03 10.33
CA TRP A 131 13.59 -4.79 10.69
C TRP A 131 14.84 -4.22 10.04
N ARG A 132 15.89 -3.98 10.81
CA ARG A 132 17.15 -3.41 10.31
C ARG A 132 18.11 -4.52 9.90
N GLY A 133 18.49 -4.53 8.62
CA GLY A 133 19.51 -5.41 8.08
C GLY A 133 20.90 -5.14 8.64
N SER A 134 21.78 -6.13 8.57
CA SER A 134 23.20 -5.97 8.94
C SER A 134 23.95 -4.96 8.06
N ASP A 135 23.42 -4.71 6.87
CA ASP A 135 23.88 -3.71 5.90
C ASP A 135 23.26 -2.32 6.12
N GLY A 136 22.36 -2.16 7.10
CA GLY A 136 21.71 -0.89 7.44
C GLY A 136 20.39 -0.63 6.72
N HIS A 137 20.02 -1.43 5.72
CA HIS A 137 18.74 -1.30 5.05
C HIS A 137 17.57 -1.54 6.01
N LEU A 138 16.52 -0.74 5.88
CA LEU A 138 15.27 -1.01 6.58
C LEU A 138 14.43 -1.96 5.73
N TRP A 139 14.15 -3.13 6.29
CA TRP A 139 13.22 -4.07 5.72
C TRP A 139 11.83 -3.89 6.34
N GLU A 140 10.82 -3.87 5.49
CA GLU A 140 9.43 -3.94 5.89
C GLU A 140 8.96 -5.39 5.78
N VAL A 141 8.78 -6.07 6.91
CA VAL A 141 8.29 -7.45 6.95
C VAL A 141 6.82 -7.46 7.32
N ASP A 142 5.97 -7.69 6.33
CA ASP A 142 4.52 -7.72 6.42
C ASP A 142 4.01 -9.12 6.78
N GLU A 143 3.44 -9.26 7.98
CA GLU A 143 2.65 -10.43 8.37
C GLU A 143 1.16 -10.14 8.13
N PHE A 144 0.55 -10.82 7.15
CA PHE A 144 -0.85 -10.63 6.83
C PHE A 144 -1.77 -11.32 7.86
N GLU A 145 -2.91 -10.69 8.14
CA GLU A 145 -3.90 -11.13 9.12
C GLU A 145 -5.18 -11.65 8.44
N GLY A 146 -6.09 -12.21 9.24
CA GLY A 146 -7.40 -12.68 8.77
C GLY A 146 -7.31 -13.79 7.71
N PRO A 147 -8.08 -13.71 6.60
CA PRO A 147 -8.07 -14.71 5.53
C PRO A 147 -6.70 -14.94 4.84
N LEU A 148 -5.77 -13.99 4.98
CA LEU A 148 -4.41 -14.06 4.43
C LEU A 148 -3.38 -14.51 5.49
N GLY A 149 -3.85 -14.93 6.67
CA GLY A 149 -3.03 -15.41 7.77
C GLY A 149 -2.01 -16.46 7.33
N GLY A 150 -0.75 -16.22 7.66
CA GLY A 150 0.37 -17.09 7.31
C GLY A 150 1.14 -16.66 6.05
N ILE A 151 0.62 -15.71 5.27
CA ILE A 151 1.43 -15.04 4.24
C ILE A 151 2.34 -14.02 4.93
N VAL A 152 3.64 -14.12 4.65
CA VAL A 152 4.64 -13.14 5.10
C VAL A 152 5.45 -12.68 3.89
N ILE A 153 5.54 -11.36 3.72
CA ILE A 153 6.31 -10.73 2.63
C ILE A 153 7.30 -9.74 3.25
N ALA A 154 8.57 -9.89 2.92
CA ALA A 154 9.59 -8.91 3.26
C ALA A 154 9.89 -8.03 2.04
N GLU A 155 10.00 -6.74 2.26
CA GLU A 155 10.28 -5.73 1.25
C GLU A 155 11.44 -4.83 1.70
N VAL A 156 12.24 -4.40 0.74
CA VAL A 156 13.30 -3.40 0.93
C VAL A 156 13.25 -2.42 -0.24
N GLU A 157 13.24 -1.13 0.08
CA GLU A 157 13.40 -0.04 -0.89
C GLU A 157 14.89 0.22 -1.11
N LEU A 158 15.26 0.45 -2.38
CA LEU A 158 16.63 0.70 -2.83
C LEU A 158 16.69 2.04 -3.57
N ASP A 159 17.84 2.72 -3.47
CA ASP A 159 18.13 3.96 -4.19
C ASP A 159 18.51 3.67 -5.66
N ALA A 160 19.00 2.47 -5.96
CA ALA A 160 19.41 2.05 -7.29
C ALA A 160 19.13 0.57 -7.58
N GLU A 161 18.95 0.21 -8.85
CA GLU A 161 18.61 -1.16 -9.28
C GLU A 161 19.77 -2.13 -9.03
N ASP A 162 21.00 -1.64 -9.08
CA ASP A 162 22.23 -2.39 -8.84
C ASP A 162 22.78 -2.22 -7.41
N GLU A 163 21.99 -1.63 -6.51
CA GLU A 163 22.36 -1.50 -5.10
C GLU A 163 22.53 -2.88 -4.45
N ALA A 164 23.66 -3.06 -3.78
CA ALA A 164 23.96 -4.30 -3.08
C ALA A 164 23.17 -4.37 -1.78
N VAL A 165 22.32 -5.39 -1.65
CA VAL A 165 21.57 -5.68 -0.43
C VAL A 165 22.02 -7.02 0.17
N ALA A 166 22.27 -7.04 1.48
CA ALA A 166 22.55 -8.26 2.21
C ALA A 166 21.23 -8.98 2.50
N LEU A 167 21.00 -10.11 1.84
CA LEU A 167 19.77 -10.90 2.00
C LEU A 167 19.80 -11.67 3.32
N PRO A 168 18.85 -11.44 4.25
CA PRO A 168 18.74 -12.22 5.47
C PRO A 168 18.40 -13.69 5.18
N ASP A 169 18.88 -14.60 6.04
CA ASP A 169 18.69 -16.05 5.88
C ASP A 169 17.22 -16.51 5.93
N PHE A 170 16.32 -15.68 6.48
CA PHE A 170 14.89 -15.99 6.55
C PHE A 170 14.14 -15.67 5.25
N LEU A 171 14.77 -14.97 4.29
CA LEU A 171 14.14 -14.69 3.01
C LEU A 171 14.03 -15.97 2.18
N GLY A 172 12.89 -16.13 1.54
CA GLY A 172 12.60 -17.21 0.60
C GLY A 172 12.60 -16.72 -0.84
N LEU A 173 11.55 -17.09 -1.59
CA LEU A 173 11.43 -16.79 -3.00
C LEU A 173 11.31 -15.28 -3.26
N GLU A 174 12.16 -14.73 -4.11
CA GLU A 174 12.01 -13.37 -4.62
C GLU A 174 10.78 -13.28 -5.55
N VAL A 175 9.87 -12.38 -5.21
CA VAL A 175 8.58 -12.14 -5.88
C VAL A 175 8.45 -10.70 -6.39
N THR A 176 9.54 -9.95 -6.48
CA THR A 176 9.61 -8.57 -6.97
C THR A 176 8.76 -8.33 -8.22
N MET A 177 8.91 -9.19 -9.24
CA MET A 177 8.17 -9.07 -10.52
C MET A 177 6.77 -9.73 -10.52
N ALA A 178 6.44 -10.49 -9.49
CA ALA A 178 5.21 -11.27 -9.42
C ALA A 178 4.07 -10.46 -8.80
N LYS A 179 3.39 -9.66 -9.63
CA LYS A 179 2.30 -8.73 -9.24
C LYS A 179 1.16 -9.37 -8.41
N VAL A 180 0.98 -10.68 -8.53
CA VAL A 180 -0.01 -11.47 -7.76
C VAL A 180 0.25 -11.42 -6.25
N TRP A 181 1.48 -11.11 -5.82
CA TRP A 181 1.87 -10.94 -4.42
C TRP A 181 1.75 -9.50 -3.91
N SER A 182 1.30 -8.56 -4.74
CA SER A 182 1.03 -7.20 -4.26
C SER A 182 -0.14 -7.21 -3.28
N SER A 183 -0.09 -6.30 -2.29
CA SER A 183 -1.20 -6.09 -1.34
C SER A 183 -2.57 -5.93 -2.03
N HIS A 184 -2.62 -5.23 -3.16
CA HIS A 184 -3.87 -5.04 -3.91
C HIS A 184 -4.38 -6.35 -4.53
N ALA A 185 -3.49 -7.16 -5.10
CA ALA A 185 -3.86 -8.46 -5.65
C ALA A 185 -4.35 -9.43 -4.56
N LEU A 186 -3.67 -9.45 -3.40
CA LEU A 186 -4.10 -10.24 -2.25
C LEU A 186 -5.47 -9.80 -1.71
N ALA A 187 -5.72 -8.49 -1.59
CA ALA A 187 -7.04 -7.98 -1.18
C ALA A 187 -8.16 -8.38 -2.16
N LYS A 188 -7.86 -8.39 -3.47
CA LYS A 188 -8.81 -8.86 -4.49
C LYS A 188 -9.10 -10.35 -4.38
N LEU A 189 -8.08 -11.16 -4.14
CA LEU A 189 -8.23 -12.60 -3.93
C LEU A 189 -9.18 -12.89 -2.76
N VAL A 190 -9.04 -12.15 -1.65
CA VAL A 190 -9.96 -12.26 -0.50
C VAL A 190 -11.40 -11.93 -0.90
N LEU A 191 -11.61 -10.81 -1.61
CA LEU A 191 -12.94 -10.41 -2.08
C LEU A 191 -13.55 -11.44 -3.03
N GLU A 192 -12.77 -11.99 -3.96
CA GLU A 192 -13.22 -13.03 -4.89
C GLU A 192 -13.61 -14.31 -4.14
N GLY A 193 -12.82 -14.72 -3.14
CA GLY A 193 -13.14 -15.87 -2.29
C GLY A 193 -14.47 -15.71 -1.54
N ARG A 194 -14.73 -14.55 -0.95
CA ARG A 194 -15.99 -14.26 -0.24
C ARG A 194 -17.24 -14.31 -1.12
N ARG A 195 -17.10 -14.12 -2.43
CA ARG A 195 -18.23 -14.17 -3.39
C ARG A 195 -18.60 -15.60 -3.79
N LEU A 196 -17.77 -16.58 -3.44
CA LEU A 196 -18.01 -18.00 -3.71
C LEU A 196 -18.72 -18.71 -2.54
N ASP A 197 -18.80 -18.07 -1.37
CA ASP A 197 -19.53 -18.51 -0.19
C ASP A 197 -21.00 -18.04 -0.23
#